data_AF-A0A9C9NDK2-F1
#
_entry.id   AF-A0A9C9NDK2-F1
#
_cell.length_a   1.000
_cell.length_b   1.000
_cell.length_c   1.000
_cell.angle_alpha   90.00
_cell.angle_beta   90.00
_cell.angle_gamma   90.00
#
_symmetry.space_group_name_H-M   'P 1'
#
loop_
_entity.id
_entity.type
_entity.pdbx_description
1 polymer ?
#
loop_
_entity_poly.entity_id
_entity_poly.type
_entity_poly.pdbx_seq_one_letter_code
_entity_poly.pdbx_strand_id
1 'polypeptide(L)'
;MAAAVAGGASESATFDFIDMTLLYGGDGPDDPSVQVEYLAPGGSASVWSSSLGAKIVVADWSVDGLELCLSYPPETIGPSQTNTLVMCEQTAIIAERVLDSARGDIFRLSERSEAPVELTPEVRSLEDVTKLLDGR
;
A
#
# COMPACT_ATOMS: atom_id res chain seq x y z
N MET A 1 -33.52 -34.81 -12.00
CA MET A 1 -33.58 -33.34 -11.85
C MET A 1 -32.34 -32.90 -11.10
N ALA A 2 -31.48 -32.13 -11.74
CA ALA A 2 -30.26 -31.59 -11.17
C ALA A 2 -30.37 -30.06 -11.11
N ALA A 3 -29.88 -29.46 -10.03
CA ALA A 3 -29.41 -28.08 -9.85
C ALA A 3 -29.58 -27.71 -8.35
N ALA A 4 -28.66 -27.05 -7.66
CA ALA A 4 -27.33 -26.57 -8.00
C ALA A 4 -26.54 -26.41 -6.70
N VAL A 5 -25.23 -26.66 -6.75
CA VAL A 5 -24.31 -26.42 -5.64
C VAL A 5 -24.02 -24.92 -5.61
N ALA A 6 -24.39 -24.23 -4.53
CA ALA A 6 -23.98 -22.86 -4.29
C ALA A 6 -22.52 -22.88 -3.80
N GLY A 7 -21.59 -22.84 -4.76
CA GLY A 7 -20.17 -22.65 -4.50
C GLY A 7 -19.66 -21.46 -5.30
N GLY A 8 -18.87 -20.59 -4.67
CA GLY A 8 -17.99 -19.68 -5.38
C GLY A 8 -18.25 -18.18 -5.22
N ALA A 9 -18.51 -17.68 -4.00
CA ALA A 9 -18.50 -16.23 -3.74
C ALA A 9 -17.50 -15.78 -2.68
N SER A 10 -16.63 -16.66 -2.16
CA SER A 10 -15.77 -16.34 -1.00
C SER A 10 -14.28 -16.58 -1.20
N GLU A 11 -13.83 -16.97 -2.40
CA GLU A 11 -12.40 -17.22 -2.68
C GLU A 11 -11.77 -16.20 -3.65
N SER A 12 -12.53 -15.24 -4.18
CA SER A 12 -12.05 -14.35 -5.27
C SER A 12 -11.84 -12.89 -4.87
N ALA A 13 -12.10 -12.50 -3.62
CA ALA A 13 -11.92 -11.11 -3.17
C ALA A 13 -10.47 -10.81 -2.69
N THR A 14 -9.60 -11.81 -2.68
CA THR A 14 -8.40 -11.80 -1.83
C THR A 14 -7.15 -11.21 -2.48
N PHE A 15 -7.20 -10.75 -3.74
CA PHE A 15 -5.99 -10.34 -4.49
C PHE A 15 -6.15 -9.13 -5.42
N ASP A 16 -7.17 -8.28 -5.24
CA ASP A 16 -7.43 -7.13 -6.11
C ASP A 16 -6.43 -5.97 -5.97
N PHE A 17 -5.46 -6.07 -5.05
CA PHE A 17 -4.48 -5.03 -4.78
C PHE A 17 -3.17 -5.18 -5.58
N ILE A 18 -2.95 -6.32 -6.24
CA ILE A 18 -1.75 -6.54 -7.04
C ILE A 18 -1.84 -5.68 -8.31
N ASP A 19 -0.71 -5.09 -8.72
CA ASP A 19 -0.65 -4.13 -9.83
C ASP A 19 -1.44 -2.86 -9.53
N MET A 20 -1.54 -2.46 -8.25
CA MET A 20 -2.29 -1.27 -7.85
C MET A 20 -1.41 -0.29 -7.06
N THR A 21 -1.64 1.00 -7.34
CA THR A 21 -1.31 2.10 -6.43
C THR A 21 -2.50 2.33 -5.51
N LEU A 22 -2.25 2.35 -4.21
CA LEU A 22 -3.23 2.48 -3.14
C LEU A 22 -2.91 3.71 -2.31
N LEU A 23 -3.93 4.50 -1.97
CA LEU A 23 -3.85 5.59 -1.01
C LEU A 23 -4.52 5.15 0.29
N TYR A 24 -3.81 5.28 1.41
CA TYR A 24 -4.30 5.01 2.75
C TYR A 24 -4.39 6.29 3.58
N GLY A 25 -5.39 6.33 4.44
CA GLY A 25 -5.40 7.20 5.61
C GLY A 25 -4.79 6.53 6.83
N GLY A 26 -4.43 7.34 7.82
CA GLY A 26 -3.94 6.88 9.11
C GLY A 26 -4.94 6.03 9.88
N ASP A 27 -4.46 5.38 10.95
CA ASP A 27 -5.21 4.49 11.82
C ASP A 27 -6.17 5.25 12.76
N GLY A 28 -7.25 5.78 12.18
CA GLY A 28 -8.34 6.44 12.90
C GLY A 28 -8.20 7.97 12.98
N PRO A 29 -9.09 8.62 13.75
CA PRO A 29 -9.23 10.08 13.73
C PRO A 29 -8.03 10.85 14.30
N ASP A 30 -7.18 10.18 15.08
CA ASP A 30 -6.02 10.77 15.77
C ASP A 30 -4.69 10.50 15.05
N ASP A 31 -4.72 9.74 13.93
CA ASP A 31 -3.55 9.48 13.09
C ASP A 31 -3.67 10.27 11.78
N PRO A 32 -3.00 11.43 11.66
CA PRO A 32 -3.05 12.25 10.47
C PRO A 32 -2.20 11.71 9.32
N SER A 33 -1.59 10.52 9.46
CA SER A 33 -0.71 9.99 8.43
C SER A 33 -1.45 9.68 7.13
N VAL A 34 -0.71 9.83 6.04
CA VAL A 34 -1.16 9.45 4.70
C VAL A 34 -0.05 8.65 4.05
N GLN A 35 -0.43 7.57 3.37
CA GLN A 35 0.50 6.69 2.70
C GLN A 35 0.01 6.36 1.29
N VAL A 36 0.92 6.42 0.33
CA VAL A 36 0.75 5.87 -1.01
C VAL A 36 1.62 4.62 -1.11
N GLU A 37 1.04 3.51 -1.54
CA GLU A 37 1.73 2.25 -1.75
C GLU A 37 1.50 1.73 -3.16
N TYR A 38 2.54 1.21 -3.81
CA TYR A 38 2.41 0.46 -5.05
C TYR A 38 2.81 -1.00 -4.84
N LEU A 39 1.89 -1.93 -5.09
CA LEU A 39 2.12 -3.38 -5.01
C LEU A 39 2.42 -3.95 -6.39
N ALA A 40 3.71 -4.15 -6.69
CA ALA A 40 4.14 -4.66 -7.98
C ALA A 40 3.81 -6.16 -8.15
N PRO A 41 3.42 -6.62 -9.35
CA PRO A 41 3.14 -8.04 -9.62
C PRO A 41 4.30 -9.01 -9.31
N GLY A 42 5.52 -8.50 -9.26
CA GLY A 42 6.74 -9.27 -8.99
C GLY A 42 7.00 -9.56 -7.50
N GLY A 43 6.10 -9.19 -6.59
CA GLY A 43 6.26 -9.45 -5.15
C GLY A 43 6.98 -8.34 -4.38
N SER A 44 7.17 -7.16 -4.98
CA SER A 44 7.76 -5.99 -4.31
C SER A 44 6.70 -4.89 -4.10
N ALA A 45 6.79 -4.18 -2.98
CA ALA A 45 5.98 -3.05 -2.62
C ALA A 45 6.84 -1.79 -2.50
N SER A 46 6.34 -0.65 -2.96
CA SER A 46 6.98 0.67 -2.77
C SER A 46 6.08 1.54 -1.93
N VAL A 47 6.58 2.01 -0.79
CA VAL A 47 5.82 2.73 0.24
C VAL A 47 6.33 4.16 0.37
N TRP A 48 5.44 5.12 0.13
CA TRP A 48 5.64 6.54 0.34
C TRP A 48 4.68 7.02 1.42
N SER A 49 5.20 7.38 2.59
CA SER A 49 4.38 7.77 3.75
C SER A 49 4.81 9.10 4.32
N SER A 50 3.85 9.92 4.76
CA SER A 50 4.13 11.16 5.51
C SER A 50 4.96 10.90 6.77
N SER A 51 4.82 9.71 7.37
CA SER A 51 5.55 9.32 8.59
C SER A 51 7.01 8.93 8.33
N LEU A 52 7.38 8.69 7.07
CA LEU A 52 8.73 8.32 6.65
C LEU A 52 9.52 9.52 6.08
N GLY A 53 8.90 10.70 6.05
CA GLY A 53 9.48 11.92 5.48
C GLY A 53 9.80 11.77 3.99
N ALA A 54 10.99 12.19 3.58
CA ALA A 54 11.40 12.22 2.17
C ALA A 54 11.80 10.85 1.58
N LYS A 55 11.55 9.73 2.28
CA LYS A 55 12.01 8.40 1.87
C LYS A 55 10.88 7.59 1.22
N ILE A 56 11.21 6.91 0.13
CA ILE A 56 10.41 5.77 -0.36
C ILE A 56 11.07 4.49 0.14
N VAL A 57 10.28 3.65 0.80
CA VAL A 57 10.72 2.39 1.39
C VAL A 57 10.25 1.25 0.51
N VAL A 58 11.14 0.31 0.23
CA VAL A 58 10.81 -0.90 -0.53
C VAL A 58 10.61 -2.05 0.44
N ALA A 59 9.58 -2.85 0.21
CA ALA A 59 9.33 -4.10 0.92
C ALA A 59 9.10 -5.23 -0.09
N ASP A 60 9.17 -6.47 0.38
CA ASP A 60 8.59 -7.61 -0.33
C ASP A 60 7.16 -7.82 0.20
N TRP A 61 6.21 -8.14 -0.68
CA TRP A 61 4.87 -8.51 -0.26
C TRP A 61 4.59 -9.98 -0.53
N SER A 62 3.83 -10.59 0.38
CA SER A 62 3.27 -11.93 0.22
C SER A 62 1.84 -11.96 0.74
N VAL A 63 1.10 -12.99 0.36
CA VAL A 63 -0.24 -13.23 0.89
C VAL A 63 -0.24 -14.58 1.60
N ASP A 64 -0.77 -14.61 2.82
CA ASP A 64 -1.01 -15.83 3.57
C ASP A 64 -2.50 -15.90 3.94
N GLY A 65 -3.23 -16.78 3.26
CA GLY A 65 -4.69 -16.88 3.41
C GLY A 65 -5.39 -15.56 3.05
N LEU A 66 -5.88 -14.85 4.08
CA LEU A 66 -6.60 -13.57 3.94
C LEU A 66 -5.75 -12.36 4.36
N GLU A 67 -4.46 -12.55 4.63
CA GLU A 67 -3.56 -11.51 5.10
C GLU A 67 -2.57 -11.11 4.00
N LEU A 68 -2.36 -9.81 3.82
CA LEU A 68 -1.24 -9.26 3.06
C LEU A 68 -0.11 -8.96 4.05
N CYS A 69 1.07 -9.50 3.80
CA CYS A 69 2.25 -9.30 4.62
C CYS A 69 3.30 -8.50 3.85
N LEU A 70 3.77 -7.40 4.44
CA LEU A 70 4.91 -6.63 3.98
C LEU A 70 6.14 -6.99 4.81
N SER A 71 7.19 -7.41 4.12
CA SER A 71 8.50 -7.75 4.68
C SER A 71 9.49 -6.65 4.33
N TYR A 72 9.84 -5.85 5.33
CA TYR A 72 10.78 -4.75 5.22
C TYR A 72 12.17 -5.23 5.62
N PRO A 73 13.12 -5.33 4.68
CA PRO A 73 14.47 -5.76 5.03
C PRO A 73 15.19 -4.66 5.84
N PRO A 74 16.15 -5.02 6.71
CA PRO A 74 16.73 -4.09 7.69
C PRO A 74 17.21 -2.74 7.10
N GLU A 75 17.82 -2.78 5.92
CA GLU A 75 18.34 -1.63 5.20
C GLU A 75 17.28 -0.60 4.80
N THR A 76 16.01 -1.01 4.74
CA THR A 76 14.89 -0.15 4.33
C THR A 76 14.27 0.62 5.49
N ILE A 77 14.37 0.11 6.72
CA ILE A 77 13.79 0.74 7.93
C ILE A 77 14.82 1.65 8.62
N GLY A 78 16.10 1.26 8.61
CA GLY A 78 17.18 2.09 9.15
C GLY A 78 18.36 1.27 9.67
N PRO A 79 19.54 1.90 9.86
CA PRO A 79 20.79 1.20 10.17
C PRO A 79 20.81 0.53 11.56
N SER A 80 19.85 0.83 12.44
CA SER A 80 19.72 0.24 13.76
C SER A 80 18.93 -1.07 13.79
N GLN A 81 18.19 -1.38 12.72
CA GLN A 81 17.47 -2.65 12.63
C GLN A 81 18.40 -3.74 12.10
N THR A 82 18.31 -4.92 12.70
CA THR A 82 19.13 -6.09 12.33
C THR A 82 18.33 -7.24 11.74
N ASN A 83 17.01 -7.19 11.85
CA ASN A 83 16.10 -8.23 11.37
C ASN A 83 15.04 -7.63 10.43
N THR A 84 14.56 -8.45 9.50
CA THR A 84 13.40 -8.11 8.66
C THR A 84 12.18 -7.86 9.56
N LEU A 85 11.53 -6.71 9.39
CA LEU A 85 10.23 -6.44 9.99
C LEU A 85 9.16 -7.00 9.08
N VAL A 86 8.30 -7.86 9.62
CA VAL A 86 7.14 -8.37 8.90
C VAL A 86 5.90 -7.77 9.52
N MET A 87 5.07 -7.13 8.70
CA MET A 87 3.79 -6.56 9.08
C MET A 87 2.71 -7.22 8.24
N CYS A 88 1.76 -7.90 8.89
CA CYS A 88 0.63 -8.55 8.21
C CYS A 88 -0.67 -7.86 8.62
N GLU A 89 -1.55 -7.67 7.67
CA GLU A 89 -2.87 -7.08 7.88
C GLU A 89 -3.92 -7.85 7.08
N GLN A 90 -5.14 -7.95 7.62
CA GLN A 90 -6.22 -8.61 6.90
C GLN A 90 -6.62 -7.79 5.68
N THR A 91 -6.74 -8.45 4.54
CA THR A 91 -7.16 -7.82 3.26
C THR A 91 -8.48 -7.07 3.36
N ALA A 92 -9.41 -7.51 4.21
CA ALA A 92 -10.65 -6.79 4.51
C ALA A 92 -10.40 -5.46 5.23
N ILE A 93 -9.47 -5.43 6.19
CA ILE A 93 -9.08 -4.20 6.91
C ILE A 93 -8.36 -3.25 5.98
N ILE A 94 -7.46 -3.77 5.13
CA ILE A 94 -6.80 -2.99 4.07
C ILE A 94 -7.86 -2.32 3.18
N ALA A 95 -8.84 -3.08 2.69
CA ALA A 95 -9.91 -2.56 1.83
C ALA A 95 -10.70 -1.41 2.48
N GLU A 96 -10.95 -1.49 3.79
CA GLU A 96 -11.65 -0.44 4.55
C GLU A 96 -10.81 0.84 4.74
N ARG A 97 -9.48 0.72 4.72
CA ARG A 97 -8.53 1.82 4.93
C ARG A 97 -8.08 2.51 3.63
N VAL A 98 -8.26 1.86 2.49
CA VAL A 98 -7.95 2.45 1.18
C VAL A 98 -8.93 3.59 0.91
N LEU A 99 -8.40 4.80 0.78
CA LEU A 99 -9.15 6.01 0.41
C LEU A 99 -9.40 6.09 -1.10
N ASP A 100 -8.41 5.67 -1.88
CA ASP A 100 -8.45 5.72 -3.35
C ASP A 100 -7.45 4.72 -3.94
N SER A 101 -7.67 4.26 -5.17
CA SER A 101 -6.79 3.29 -5.83
C SER A 101 -6.79 3.43 -7.35
N ALA A 102 -5.66 3.09 -7.96
CA ALA A 102 -5.51 3.07 -9.40
C ALA A 102 -4.61 1.93 -9.84
N ARG A 103 -4.86 1.39 -11.03
CA ARG A 103 -4.05 0.33 -11.60
C ARG A 103 -2.69 0.85 -12.10
N GLY A 104 -1.65 0.08 -11.83
CA GLY A 104 -0.26 0.32 -12.19
C GLY A 104 0.46 1.27 -11.23
N ASP A 105 1.75 1.48 -11.48
CA ASP A 105 2.60 2.41 -10.73
C ASP A 105 2.43 3.85 -11.25
N ILE A 106 1.29 4.47 -10.94
CA ILE A 106 0.90 5.75 -11.55
C ILE A 106 1.80 6.92 -11.16
N PHE A 107 2.56 6.79 -10.07
CA PHE A 107 3.53 7.80 -9.59
C PHE A 107 4.99 7.38 -9.78
N ARG A 108 5.23 6.20 -10.36
CA ARG A 108 6.57 5.62 -10.60
C ARG A 108 7.35 5.45 -9.30
N LEU A 109 6.69 5.00 -8.24
CA LEU A 109 7.29 4.78 -6.93
C LEU A 109 8.39 3.70 -7.00
N SER A 110 8.20 2.67 -7.81
CA SER A 110 9.16 1.57 -7.99
C SER A 110 10.49 2.02 -8.62
N GLU A 111 10.52 3.20 -9.23
CA GLU A 111 11.72 3.77 -9.85
C GLU A 111 12.43 4.82 -8.97
N ARG A 112 11.94 5.05 -7.74
CA ARG A 112 12.37 6.16 -6.89
C ARG A 112 12.84 5.66 -5.52
N SER A 113 13.90 6.27 -5.01
CA SER A 113 14.37 6.10 -3.63
C SER A 113 13.92 7.23 -2.69
N GLU A 114 13.48 8.35 -3.25
CA GLU A 114 13.09 9.55 -2.51
C GLU A 114 11.68 10.00 -2.92
N ALA A 115 10.93 10.45 -1.92
CA ALA A 115 9.62 11.03 -2.11
C ALA A 115 9.75 12.34 -2.89
N PRO A 116 8.98 12.52 -3.98
CA PRO A 116 9.04 13.75 -4.78
C PRO A 116 8.58 14.99 -4.02
N VAL A 117 7.65 14.81 -3.08
CA VAL A 117 7.08 15.84 -2.20
C VAL A 117 6.72 15.20 -0.86
N GLU A 118 6.51 16.01 0.17
CA GLU A 118 5.94 15.54 1.44
C GLU A 118 4.42 15.32 1.26
N LEU A 119 3.89 14.20 1.76
CA LEU A 119 2.45 13.96 1.81
C LEU A 119 1.86 14.74 2.99
N THR A 120 0.79 15.49 2.75
CA THR A 120 0.11 16.24 3.79
C THR A 120 -1.15 15.51 4.28
N PRO A 121 -1.57 15.71 5.55
CA PRO A 121 -2.76 15.05 6.11
C PRO A 121 -4.07 15.35 5.37
N GLU A 122 -4.11 16.39 4.54
CA GLU A 122 -5.28 16.79 3.75
C GLU A 122 -5.47 15.96 2.49
N VAL A 123 -4.49 15.16 2.08
CA VAL A 123 -4.60 14.26 0.92
C VAL A 123 -5.68 13.21 1.19
N ARG A 124 -6.70 13.17 0.33
CA ARG A 124 -7.81 12.21 0.42
C ARG A 124 -8.08 11.45 -0.88
N SER A 125 -7.36 11.75 -1.96
CA SER A 125 -7.46 11.08 -3.26
C SER A 125 -6.13 11.04 -4.00
N LEU A 126 -5.99 10.15 -4.98
CA LEU A 126 -4.83 10.11 -5.88
C LEU A 126 -4.76 11.37 -6.77
N GLU A 127 -5.88 12.03 -7.00
CA GLU A 127 -5.93 13.34 -7.66
C GLU A 127 -5.23 14.41 -6.81
N ASP A 128 -5.42 14.42 -5.49
CA ASP A 128 -4.74 15.35 -4.59
C ASP A 128 -3.24 15.11 -4.57
N VAL A 129 -2.81 13.85 -4.59
CA VAL A 129 -1.39 13.49 -4.76
C VAL A 129 -0.84 14.05 -6.08
N THR A 130 -1.61 13.92 -7.17
CA THR A 130 -1.23 14.47 -8.48
C THR A 130 -1.08 16.00 -8.43
N LYS A 131 -2.01 16.70 -7.77
CA LYS A 131 -1.93 18.17 -7.59
C LYS A 131 -0.68 18.57 -6.80
N LEU A 132 -0.37 17.85 -5.72
CA LEU A 132 0.85 18.08 -4.93
C LEU A 132 2.11 17.92 -5.79
N LEU A 133 2.19 16.87 -6.61
CA LEU A 133 3.33 16.63 -7.51
C LEU A 133 3.49 17.74 -8.55
N ASP A 134 2.39 18.31 -9.02
CA ASP A 134 2.39 19.42 -9.98
C ASP A 134 2.62 20.80 -9.32
N GLY A 135 2.72 20.86 -7.99
CA GLY A 135 2.86 22.09 -7.22
C GLY A 135 1.59 22.96 -7.23
N ARG A 136 0.42 22.34 -7.29
CA ARG A 136 -0.90 22.99 -7.41
C ARG A 136 -1.76 22.83 -6.17
#